data_AF-A0A928GEP8-F1
#
_entry.id   AF-A0A928GEP8-F1
#
_cell.length_a   1.000
_cell.length_b   1.000
_cell.length_c   1.000
_cell.angle_alpha   90.00
_cell.angle_beta   90.00
_cell.angle_gamma   90.00
#
_symmetry.space_group_name_H-M   'P 1'
#
loop_
_entity.id
_entity.type
_entity.pdbx_description
1 polymer ?
#
loop_
_entity_poly.entity_id
_entity_poly.type
_entity_poly.pdbx_seq_one_letter_code
_entity_poly.pdbx_strand_id
1 'polypeptide(L)'
;MDCSNREYKANELEEIEKYASIFLPISDIALILDIPAEQLREDIKNRQTLVSQAYLRGKASSKVKLHMQEMQLAMVGSPLALENAAKNLLDMEDDE
;
A
#
# COMPACT_ATOMS: atom_id res chain seq x y z
N MET A 1 13.14 -25.43 5.87
CA MET A 1 13.29 -23.99 5.60
C MET A 1 12.66 -23.28 6.75
N ASP A 2 13.49 -22.67 7.59
CA ASP A 2 13.03 -21.90 8.73
C ASP A 2 12.46 -20.58 8.18
N CYS A 3 11.13 -20.48 8.13
CA CYS A 3 10.45 -19.22 7.83
C CYS A 3 10.53 -18.34 9.06
N SER A 4 11.73 -17.88 9.40
CA SER A 4 11.92 -16.97 10.53
C SER A 4 11.37 -15.60 10.14
N ASN A 5 10.12 -15.33 10.49
CA ASN A 5 9.54 -13.99 10.43
C ASN A 5 10.40 -13.07 11.32
N ARG A 6 10.95 -12.00 10.75
CA ARG A 6 11.61 -10.94 11.54
C ARG A 6 10.58 -10.24 12.42
N GLU A 7 10.93 -9.97 13.67
CA GLU A 7 10.16 -9.04 14.50
C GLU A 7 10.53 -7.60 14.13
N TYR A 8 9.51 -6.78 13.84
CA TYR A 8 9.66 -5.38 13.46
C TYR A 8 9.30 -4.49 14.64
N LYS A 9 10.12 -3.47 14.92
CA LYS A 9 9.81 -2.45 15.93
C LYS A 9 8.69 -1.54 15.43
N ALA A 10 7.95 -0.92 16.36
CA ALA A 10 6.85 -0.03 16.03
C ALA A 10 7.26 1.10 15.06
N ASN A 11 8.43 1.71 15.26
CA ASN A 11 8.94 2.76 14.38
C ASN A 11 9.29 2.25 12.97
N GLU A 12 9.75 1.01 12.82
CA GLU A 12 9.99 0.41 11.50
C GLU A 12 8.67 0.18 10.77
N LEU A 13 7.64 -0.30 11.48
CA LEU A 13 6.30 -0.47 10.92
C LEU A 13 5.70 0.86 10.44
N GLU A 14 5.84 1.91 11.24
CA GLU A 14 5.39 3.27 10.87
C GLU A 14 6.11 3.79 9.61
N GLU A 15 7.42 3.62 9.52
CA GLU A 15 8.18 4.03 8.34
C GLU A 15 7.83 3.18 7.10
N ILE A 16 7.62 1.87 7.25
CA ILE A 16 7.15 1.00 6.15
C ILE A 16 5.79 1.46 5.63
N GLU A 17 4.83 1.75 6.52
CA GLU A 17 3.51 2.26 6.15
C GLU A 17 3.63 3.59 5.41
N LYS A 18 4.41 4.53 5.95
CA LYS A 18 4.67 5.84 5.35
C LYS A 18 5.28 5.75 3.97
N TYR A 19 6.32 4.93 3.78
CA TYR A 19 6.97 4.79 2.47
C TYR A 19 6.10 4.04 1.46
N ALA A 20 5.38 3.00 1.90
CA ALA A 20 4.39 2.32 1.06
C ALA A 20 3.28 3.28 0.61
N SER A 21 2.93 4.28 1.45
CA SER A 21 1.91 5.28 1.14
C SER A 21 2.27 6.25 0.01
N ILE A 22 3.52 6.24 -0.44
CA ILE A 22 3.98 7.00 -1.61
C ILE A 22 4.47 6.07 -2.72
N PHE A 23 4.06 4.79 -2.68
CA PHE A 23 4.43 3.76 -3.63
C PHE A 23 5.94 3.52 -3.76
N LEU A 24 6.70 3.77 -2.68
CA LEU A 24 8.13 3.46 -2.70
C LEU A 24 8.33 1.94 -2.87
N PRO A 25 9.21 1.49 -3.79
CA PRO A 25 9.46 0.07 -3.99
C PRO A 25 9.96 -0.63 -2.72
N ILE A 26 9.56 -1.89 -2.52
CA ILE A 26 9.98 -2.69 -1.34
C ILE A 26 11.51 -2.74 -1.22
N SER A 27 12.25 -2.81 -2.33
CA SER A 27 13.73 -2.79 -2.32
C SER A 27 14.31 -1.52 -1.71
N ASP A 28 13.67 -0.39 -1.95
CA ASP A 28 14.17 0.92 -1.49
C ASP A 28 13.78 1.14 -0.03
N ILE A 29 12.57 0.71 0.35
CA ILE A 29 12.15 0.65 1.77
C ILE A 29 13.13 -0.23 2.56
N ALA A 30 13.45 -1.41 2.04
CA ALA A 30 14.38 -2.33 2.66
C ALA A 30 15.78 -1.72 2.80
N LEU A 31 16.27 -1.04 1.76
CA LEU A 31 17.55 -0.33 1.79
C LEU A 31 17.58 0.77 2.85
N ILE A 32 16.51 1.58 2.97
CA ILE A 32 16.41 2.67 3.95
C ILE A 32 16.42 2.13 5.40
N LEU A 33 15.78 0.99 5.62
CA LEU A 33 15.65 0.37 6.94
C LEU A 33 16.78 -0.61 7.27
N ASP A 34 17.77 -0.78 6.37
CA ASP A 34 18.87 -1.74 6.49
C ASP A 34 18.38 -3.19 6.68
N ILE A 35 17.41 -3.59 5.86
CA ILE A 35 16.80 -4.93 5.84
C ILE A 35 17.11 -5.60 4.50
N PRO A 36 17.45 -6.90 4.45
CA PRO A 36 17.52 -7.62 3.19
C PRO A 36 16.19 -7.57 2.43
N ALA A 37 16.20 -7.10 1.19
CA ALA A 37 14.97 -6.90 0.41
C ALA A 37 14.14 -8.19 0.24
N GLU A 38 14.78 -9.35 0.04
CA GLU A 38 14.07 -10.63 -0.05
C GLU A 38 13.37 -11.00 1.26
N GLN A 39 13.98 -10.70 2.40
CA GLN A 39 13.37 -10.93 3.71
C GLN A 39 12.09 -10.09 3.86
N LEU A 40 12.18 -8.79 3.57
CA LEU A 40 11.03 -7.90 3.66
C LEU A 40 9.89 -8.33 2.72
N ARG A 41 10.22 -8.81 1.52
CA ARG A 41 9.21 -9.35 0.58
C ARG A 41 8.49 -10.57 1.14
N GLU A 42 9.22 -11.55 1.66
CA GLU A 42 8.61 -12.75 2.24
C GLU A 42 7.78 -12.42 3.50
N ASP A 43 8.26 -11.52 4.36
CA ASP A 43 7.51 -11.11 5.55
C ASP A 43 6.20 -10.37 5.20
N ILE A 44 6.21 -9.52 4.15
CA ILE A 44 5.01 -8.83 3.62
C ILE A 44 4.05 -9.81 2.93
N LYS A 45 4.55 -10.87 2.30
CA LYS A 45 3.72 -11.87 1.61
C LYS A 45 2.80 -12.60 2.59
N ASN A 46 3.24 -12.80 3.83
CA ASN A 46 2.41 -13.34 4.89
C ASN A 46 1.44 -12.29 5.44
N ARG A 47 0.17 -12.37 5.02
CA ARG A 47 -0.89 -11.39 5.37
C ARG A 47 -1.22 -11.28 6.85
N GLN A 48 -0.79 -12.23 7.68
CA GLN A 48 -1.05 -12.24 9.11
C GLN A 48 0.00 -11.43 9.91
N THR A 49 1.09 -10.99 9.28
CA THR A 49 2.15 -10.24 9.96
C THR A 49 1.82 -8.76 10.10
N LEU A 50 2.35 -8.12 11.15
CA LEU A 50 2.21 -6.68 11.36
C LEU A 50 2.87 -5.88 10.23
N VAL A 51 3.99 -6.35 9.69
CA VAL A 51 4.68 -5.70 8.56
C VAL A 51 3.88 -5.76 7.26
N SER A 52 3.22 -6.89 6.98
CA SER A 52 2.27 -6.97 5.88
C SER A 52 1.13 -5.97 6.07
N GLN A 53 0.55 -5.92 7.27
CA GLN A 53 -0.54 -4.99 7.56
C GLN A 53 -0.12 -3.52 7.39
N ALA A 54 1.06 -3.14 7.90
CA ALA A 54 1.61 -1.79 7.75
C ALA A 54 1.83 -1.41 6.27
N TYR A 55 2.47 -2.29 5.50
CA TYR A 55 2.70 -2.08 4.06
C TYR A 55 1.38 -1.93 3.28
N LEU A 56 0.41 -2.81 3.54
CA LEU A 56 -0.88 -2.78 2.87
C LEU A 56 -1.72 -1.58 3.27
N ARG A 57 -1.70 -1.19 4.55
CA ARG A 57 -2.36 0.02 5.03
C ARG A 57 -1.80 1.24 4.32
N GLY A 58 -0.47 1.35 4.20
CA GLY A 58 0.19 2.42 3.46
C GLY A 58 -0.34 2.52 2.02
N LYS A 59 -0.33 1.40 1.27
CA LYS A 59 -0.88 1.34 -0.09
C LYS A 59 -2.37 1.74 -0.16
N ALA A 60 -3.17 1.26 0.79
CA ALA A 60 -4.59 1.57 0.85
C ALA A 60 -4.81 3.07 1.12
N SER A 61 -4.03 3.68 2.02
CA SER A 61 -4.08 5.13 2.27
C SER A 61 -3.74 5.96 1.03
N SER A 62 -2.81 5.50 0.17
CA SER A 62 -2.56 6.16 -1.12
C SER A 62 -3.77 6.06 -2.05
N LYS A 63 -4.37 4.86 -2.17
CA LYS A 63 -5.56 4.65 -3.00
C LYS A 63 -6.72 5.55 -2.57
N VAL A 64 -6.96 5.68 -1.27
CA VAL A 64 -7.97 6.60 -0.72
C VAL A 64 -7.72 8.03 -1.18
N LYS A 65 -6.48 8.53 -1.09
CA LYS A 65 -6.14 9.89 -1.54
C LYS A 65 -6.35 10.07 -3.04
N LEU A 66 -5.96 9.08 -3.86
CA LEU A 66 -6.16 9.12 -5.31
C LEU A 66 -7.64 9.12 -5.68
N HIS A 67 -8.44 8.20 -5.11
CA HIS A 67 -9.88 8.16 -5.37
C HIS A 67 -10.58 9.44 -4.90
N MET A 68 -10.17 10.03 -3.77
CA MET A 68 -10.70 11.32 -3.35
C MET A 68 -10.43 12.41 -4.39
N GLN A 69 -9.21 12.46 -4.95
CA GLN A 69 -8.85 13.41 -5.99
C GLN A 69 -9.62 13.15 -7.30
N GLU A 70 -9.80 11.90 -7.69
CA GLU A 70 -10.61 11.50 -8.84
C GLU A 70 -12.06 11.96 -8.65
N MET A 71 -12.66 11.73 -7.49
CA MET A 71 -14.01 12.19 -7.18
C MET A 71 -14.13 13.72 -7.22
N GLN A 72 -13.15 14.45 -6.69
CA GLN A 72 -13.11 15.91 -6.76
C GLN A 72 -13.09 16.42 -8.21
N LEU A 73 -12.28 15.81 -9.06
CA LEU A 73 -12.20 16.16 -10.48
C LEU A 73 -13.46 15.76 -11.26
N ALA A 74 -14.07 14.62 -10.92
CA ALA A 74 -15.32 14.16 -11.51
C ALA A 74 -16.47 15.14 -11.19
N MET A 75 -16.55 15.65 -9.96
CA MET A 75 -17.56 16.63 -9.54
C MET A 75 -17.49 17.95 -10.31
N VAL A 76 -16.31 18.32 -10.83
CA VAL A 76 -16.13 19.51 -11.69
C VAL A 76 -16.17 19.18 -13.19
N GLY A 77 -16.55 17.95 -13.54
CA GLY A 77 -16.83 17.53 -14.92
C GLY A 77 -15.61 17.07 -15.72
N SER A 78 -14.51 16.67 -15.08
CA SER A 78 -13.37 16.08 -15.81
C SER A 78 -13.76 14.73 -16.44
N PRO A 79 -13.72 14.58 -17.77
CA PRO A 79 -14.17 13.35 -18.43
C PRO A 79 -13.37 12.11 -17.98
N LEU A 80 -12.04 12.23 -17.93
CA LEU A 80 -11.16 11.15 -17.48
C LEU A 80 -11.44 10.74 -16.02
N ALA A 81 -11.77 11.71 -15.16
CA ALA A 81 -12.06 11.42 -13.76
C ALA A 81 -13.42 10.74 -13.57
N LEU A 82 -14.41 11.05 -14.42
CA LEU A 82 -15.69 10.34 -14.45
C LEU A 82 -15.51 8.87 -14.88
N GLU A 83 -14.70 8.63 -15.92
CA GLU A 83 -14.35 7.28 -16.37
C GLU A 83 -13.63 6.48 -15.27
N ASN A 84 -12.64 7.09 -14.61
CA ASN A 84 -11.93 6.46 -13.50
C ASN A 84 -12.86 6.18 -12.31
N ALA A 85 -13.71 7.13 -11.91
CA ALA A 85 -14.66 6.95 -10.81
C ALA A 85 -15.66 5.82 -11.09
N ALA A 86 -16.17 5.74 -12.32
CA ALA A 86 -17.05 4.64 -12.73
C ALA A 86 -16.32 3.28 -12.67
N LYS A 87 -15.06 3.22 -13.11
CA LYS A 87 -14.25 2.02 -13.00
C LYS A 87 -14.00 1.62 -11.54
N ASN A 88 -13.64 2.58 -10.68
CA ASN A 88 -13.41 2.30 -9.27
C ASN A 88 -14.67 1.75 -8.57
N LEU A 89 -15.86 2.19 -8.98
CA LEU A 89 -17.13 1.65 -8.49
C LEU A 89 -17.31 0.19 -8.91
N LEU A 90 -17.05 -0.15 -10.17
CA LEU A 90 -17.09 -1.53 -10.66
C LEU A 90 -16.07 -2.43 -9.94
N ASP A 91 -14.84 -1.94 -9.78
CA ASP A 91 -13.79 -2.67 -9.05
C ASP A 91 -14.20 -2.94 -7.58
N MET A 92 -15.02 -2.07 -6.97
CA MET A 92 -15.57 -2.27 -5.63
C MET A 92 -16.72 -3.29 -5.63
N GLU A 93 -17.65 -3.18 -6.59
CA GLU A 93 -18.76 -4.14 -6.75
C GLU A 93 -18.25 -5.56 -7.05
N ASP A 94 -17.10 -5.71 -7.72
CA ASP A 94 -16.46 -7.00 -7.99
C ASP A 94 -15.76 -7.64 -6.77
N ASP A 95 -15.41 -6.84 -5.74
CA ASP A 95 -14.74 -7.32 -4.50
C ASP A 95 -15.76 -7.75 -3.42
N GLU A 96 -17.02 -7.35 -3.55
CA GLU A 96 -18.15 -7.66 -2.64
C GLU A 96 -18.82 -9.02 -2.96
#